data_AF-A0A956FQ38-F1
#
_entry.id   AF-A0A956FQ38-F1
#
_cell.length_a   1.000
_cell.length_b   1.000
_cell.length_c   1.000
_cell.angle_alpha   90.00
_cell.angle_beta   90.00
_cell.angle_gamma   90.00
#
_symmetry.space_group_name_H-M   'P 1'
#
loop_
_entity.id
_entity.type
_entity.pdbx_description
1 polymer ?
#
loop_
_entity_poly.entity_id
_entity_poly.type
_entity_poly.pdbx_seq_one_letter_code
_entity_poly.pdbx_strand_id
1 'polypeptide(L)'
;MATPEVFRWEHTIPVPREELWEFVADTDRINRIAGLFPVRYTYKPRASGGSDIHAEATSSGITLQWIERPCEWVEPEYFRFTRDYSRGPFTQLVSEVVLRDGAAPGTTALTHTLTVTPRHLLGRLVAKFAIGVQTRAGFDKAYAQAPKWAAEREFPRVSGERGRGVAERELDRLLLPLGDRMRLPAIAAKLRTFLLRAPEEDLASLAPYALAARWDVDRRQTLRLFLHATSAGLFDIEYDLICPSCRRAKASTSRLAELSQSSHCPSCNIRYGVDFDRAVEVRFSPRPLGIAGEANEFCHAGPRNTPHRVAGWNLAPGEEREVRARLGPGRHQLIAPQAAVGVYFEAVDDADAPSEAALVVSREAITGAPPRLRVGEVALEVENATDLAAELMISRTAWADDAVTVAELATVQDFRDLFGAELLAPGAEFSIENQVFLFTDIVGSTALYEAIGDANAFGLVRRHFDVTREIYTRHDGALVKTIGDAIMCVFRRPADALLAALEMHEAMPDIVDERSGTSIELRIGLHRGPCIAMSANDRIDYFGTTVNTAARVQGKAGARETAVSPTILTDADARALVADRRLRARTERLTLKGLQGDHAITILTIPAAADADAAAS
;
A
#
# COMPACT_ATOMS: atom_id res chain seq x y z
N MET A 1 -31.70 4.98 -36.73
CA MET A 1 -30.48 4.74 -35.92
C MET A 1 -29.55 3.84 -36.70
N ALA A 2 -28.24 4.13 -36.72
CA ALA A 2 -27.28 3.24 -37.37
C ALA A 2 -27.19 1.91 -36.59
N THR A 3 -27.22 0.78 -37.30
CA THR A 3 -27.09 -0.55 -36.69
C THR A 3 -25.68 -0.72 -36.13
N PRO A 4 -25.50 -1.12 -34.87
CA PRO A 4 -24.19 -1.45 -34.31
C PRO A 4 -23.54 -2.64 -35.03
N GLU A 5 -22.22 -2.60 -35.19
CA GLU A 5 -21.41 -3.74 -35.61
C GLU A 5 -20.83 -4.41 -34.36
N VAL A 6 -20.93 -5.74 -34.27
CA VAL A 6 -20.43 -6.53 -33.13
C VAL A 6 -19.32 -7.45 -33.61
N PHE A 7 -18.16 -7.37 -32.96
CA PHE A 7 -17.01 -8.23 -33.17
C PHE A 7 -16.77 -9.03 -31.89
N ARG A 8 -16.80 -10.36 -31.98
CA ARG A 8 -16.61 -11.26 -30.84
C ARG A 8 -15.44 -12.19 -31.13
N TRP A 9 -14.48 -12.24 -30.22
CA TRP A 9 -13.29 -13.07 -30.28
C TRP A 9 -13.25 -13.97 -29.06
N GLU A 10 -12.99 -15.26 -29.27
CA GLU A 10 -12.98 -16.27 -28.22
C GLU A 10 -11.62 -16.96 -28.20
N HIS A 11 -11.07 -17.11 -27.01
CA HIS A 11 -9.77 -17.71 -26.75
C HIS A 11 -9.87 -18.72 -25.62
N THR A 12 -9.14 -19.83 -25.73
CA THR A 12 -8.89 -20.74 -24.61
C THR A 12 -7.42 -20.61 -24.23
N ILE A 13 -7.18 -20.12 -23.01
CA ILE A 13 -5.84 -19.80 -22.53
C ILE A 13 -5.48 -20.80 -21.42
N PRO A 14 -4.31 -21.46 -21.49
CA PRO A 14 -3.87 -22.45 -20.49
C PRO A 14 -3.29 -21.76 -19.24
N VAL A 15 -4.09 -20.89 -18.63
CA VAL A 15 -3.79 -20.17 -17.39
C VAL A 15 -5.08 -20.13 -16.55
N PRO A 16 -5.03 -20.39 -15.24
CA PRO A 16 -6.20 -20.27 -14.36
C PRO A 16 -6.80 -18.86 -14.38
N ARG A 17 -8.11 -18.76 -14.13
CA ARG A 17 -8.86 -17.49 -14.26
C ARG A 17 -8.29 -16.36 -13.41
N GLU A 18 -7.97 -16.64 -12.15
CA GLU A 18 -7.38 -15.68 -11.21
C GLU A 18 -6.04 -15.11 -11.73
N GLU A 19 -5.17 -15.99 -12.22
CA GLU A 19 -3.87 -15.59 -12.75
C GLU A 19 -4.03 -14.84 -14.08
N LEU A 20 -4.93 -15.29 -14.95
CA LEU A 20 -5.18 -14.61 -16.22
C LEU A 20 -5.75 -13.20 -16.00
N TRP A 21 -6.56 -13.01 -14.95
CA TRP A 21 -7.08 -11.69 -14.58
C TRP A 21 -5.97 -10.68 -14.35
N GLU A 22 -4.94 -11.02 -13.56
CA GLU A 22 -3.79 -10.14 -13.31
C GLU A 22 -3.10 -9.69 -14.62
N PHE A 23 -3.07 -10.55 -15.63
CA PHE A 23 -2.54 -10.24 -16.96
C PHE A 23 -3.45 -9.30 -17.75
N VAL A 24 -4.74 -9.64 -17.90
CA VAL A 24 -5.67 -8.88 -18.76
C VAL A 24 -6.15 -7.59 -18.13
N ALA A 25 -6.11 -7.48 -16.79
CA ALA A 25 -6.43 -6.29 -16.01
C ALA A 25 -5.45 -5.13 -16.30
N ASP A 26 -4.23 -5.43 -16.77
CA ASP A 26 -3.27 -4.45 -17.27
C ASP A 26 -3.65 -3.94 -18.66
N THR A 27 -4.80 -3.28 -18.74
CA THR A 27 -5.34 -2.81 -20.00
C THR A 27 -4.43 -1.79 -20.71
N ASP A 28 -3.61 -1.03 -19.98
CA ASP A 28 -2.64 -0.12 -20.58
C ASP A 28 -1.62 -0.89 -21.42
N ARG A 29 -1.01 -1.91 -20.81
CA ARG A 29 -0.01 -2.76 -21.46
C ARG A 29 -0.60 -3.64 -22.54
N ILE A 30 -1.75 -4.27 -22.30
CA ILE A 30 -2.42 -5.10 -23.30
C ILE A 30 -2.77 -4.27 -24.53
N ASN A 31 -3.29 -3.05 -24.36
CA ASN A 31 -3.58 -2.14 -25.47
C ASN A 31 -2.31 -1.76 -26.25
N ARG A 32 -1.20 -1.50 -25.57
CA ARG A 32 0.10 -1.22 -26.19
C ARG A 32 0.61 -2.41 -27.01
N ILE A 33 0.60 -3.61 -26.44
CA ILE A 33 1.02 -4.85 -27.12
C ILE A 33 0.14 -5.12 -28.34
N ALA A 34 -1.16 -4.84 -28.22
CA ALA A 34 -2.12 -4.93 -29.32
C ALA A 34 -1.92 -3.85 -30.40
N GLY A 35 -0.98 -2.92 -30.22
CA GLY A 35 -0.67 -1.88 -31.21
C GLY A 35 -1.71 -0.77 -31.27
N LEU A 36 -2.46 -0.56 -30.18
CA LEU A 36 -3.36 0.59 -30.07
C LEU A 36 -2.55 1.89 -29.92
N PHE A 37 -3.27 3.01 -30.02
CA PHE A 37 -2.69 4.34 -29.92
C PHE A 37 -2.73 4.88 -28.48
N PRO A 38 -1.78 5.75 -28.10
CA PRO A 38 -1.84 6.46 -26.83
C PRO A 38 -2.96 7.50 -26.82
N VAL A 39 -3.41 7.86 -25.62
CA VAL A 39 -4.57 8.70 -25.35
C VAL A 39 -4.17 9.85 -24.43
N ARG A 40 -4.63 11.05 -24.76
CA ARG A 40 -4.53 12.23 -23.89
C ARG A 40 -5.84 12.44 -23.15
N TYR A 41 -5.79 12.40 -21.82
CA TYR A 41 -6.96 12.62 -20.97
C TYR A 41 -7.03 14.05 -20.43
N THR A 42 -8.25 14.59 -20.37
CA THR A 42 -8.58 15.86 -19.73
C THR A 42 -9.84 15.69 -18.89
N TYR A 43 -9.97 16.45 -17.81
CA TYR A 43 -11.05 16.26 -16.83
C TYR A 43 -11.90 17.52 -16.75
N LYS A 44 -13.22 17.36 -16.83
CA LYS A 44 -14.18 18.46 -16.62
C LYS A 44 -15.01 18.20 -15.37
N PRO A 45 -14.82 18.98 -14.30
CA PRO A 45 -15.63 18.87 -13.09
C PRO A 45 -17.13 18.95 -13.37
N ARG A 46 -17.91 18.03 -12.80
CA ARG A 46 -19.38 18.09 -12.81
C ARG A 46 -19.87 18.83 -11.57
N ALA A 47 -20.94 19.61 -11.72
CA ALA A 47 -21.58 20.31 -10.59
C ALA A 47 -22.15 19.34 -9.53
N SER A 48 -22.49 18.13 -9.96
CA SER A 48 -23.02 17.06 -9.12
C SER A 48 -21.98 16.28 -8.31
N GLY A 49 -20.67 16.51 -8.54
CA GLY A 49 -19.58 15.68 -8.02
C GLY A 49 -18.95 14.79 -9.09
N GLY A 50 -17.66 14.47 -8.95
CA GLY A 50 -16.86 13.79 -9.98
C GLY A 50 -16.48 14.67 -11.18
N SER A 51 -15.84 14.06 -12.19
CA SER A 51 -15.48 14.71 -13.45
C SER A 51 -15.88 13.87 -14.66
N ASP A 52 -16.25 14.53 -15.76
CA ASP A 52 -16.24 13.93 -17.08
C ASP A 52 -14.80 13.70 -17.54
N ILE A 53 -14.51 12.46 -17.96
CA ILE A 53 -13.22 12.07 -18.50
C ILE A 53 -13.26 12.23 -20.01
N HIS A 54 -12.67 13.30 -20.51
CA HIS A 54 -12.52 13.56 -21.92
C HIS A 54 -11.20 12.99 -22.43
N ALA A 55 -11.24 12.37 -23.60
CA ALA A 55 -10.08 11.73 -24.18
C ALA A 55 -9.91 12.15 -25.64
N GLU A 56 -8.65 12.33 -26.04
CA GLU A 56 -8.25 12.65 -27.39
C GLU A 56 -7.11 11.74 -27.84
N ALA A 57 -7.20 11.25 -29.08
CA ALA A 57 -6.12 10.49 -29.70
C ALA A 57 -6.08 10.73 -31.21
N THR A 58 -4.93 10.43 -31.82
CA THR A 58 -4.79 10.43 -33.28
C THR A 58 -4.39 9.04 -33.74
N SER A 59 -5.14 8.49 -34.69
CA SER A 59 -4.85 7.19 -35.30
C SER A 59 -4.95 7.28 -36.81
N SER A 60 -3.89 6.90 -37.52
CA SER A 60 -3.83 6.93 -38.99
C SER A 60 -4.26 8.29 -39.60
N GLY A 61 -3.86 9.40 -38.95
CA GLY A 61 -4.21 10.77 -39.38
C GLY A 61 -5.63 11.22 -39.01
N ILE A 62 -6.42 10.39 -38.33
CA ILE A 62 -7.78 10.72 -37.87
C ILE A 62 -7.72 11.10 -36.40
N THR A 63 -8.18 12.32 -36.08
CA THR A 63 -8.40 12.76 -34.70
C THR A 63 -9.70 12.15 -34.16
N LEU A 64 -9.58 11.49 -33.02
CA LEU A 64 -10.67 10.88 -32.26
C LEU A 64 -10.85 11.66 -30.96
N GLN A 65 -12.08 11.99 -30.62
CA GLN A 65 -12.43 12.60 -29.32
C GLN A 65 -13.66 11.92 -28.75
N TRP A 66 -13.62 11.59 -27.46
CA TRP A 66 -14.72 10.93 -26.76
C TRP A 66 -14.79 11.32 -25.29
N ILE A 67 -15.93 11.00 -24.67
CA ILE A 67 -16.07 10.92 -23.22
C ILE A 67 -15.97 9.45 -22.84
N GLU A 68 -15.08 9.13 -21.90
CA GLU A 68 -14.96 7.79 -21.33
C GLU A 68 -15.89 7.67 -20.12
N ARG A 69 -16.79 6.69 -20.16
CA ARG A 69 -17.63 6.36 -19.01
C ARG A 69 -16.80 5.61 -17.97
N PRO A 70 -17.19 5.65 -16.68
CA PRO A 70 -16.51 4.84 -15.67
C PRO A 70 -16.50 3.37 -16.08
N CYS A 71 -15.35 2.72 -15.94
CA CYS A 71 -15.20 1.32 -16.34
C CYS A 71 -15.98 0.43 -15.36
N GLU A 72 -16.73 -0.52 -15.88
CA GLU A 72 -17.40 -1.53 -15.05
C GLU A 72 -16.51 -2.76 -14.97
N TRP A 73 -16.37 -3.37 -13.79
CA TRP A 73 -15.68 -4.65 -13.67
C TRP A 73 -16.05 -5.39 -12.41
N VAL A 74 -15.79 -6.69 -12.43
CA VAL A 74 -15.82 -7.59 -11.28
C VAL A 74 -14.57 -8.45 -11.39
N GLU A 75 -13.67 -8.38 -10.41
CA GLU A 75 -12.49 -9.25 -10.30
C GLU A 75 -12.92 -10.66 -9.85
N PRO A 76 -12.44 -11.75 -10.48
CA PRO A 76 -11.61 -11.88 -11.70
C PRO A 76 -12.45 -12.15 -12.98
N GLU A 77 -13.70 -11.71 -13.04
CA GLU A 77 -14.69 -12.15 -14.03
C GLU A 77 -14.72 -11.36 -15.32
N TYR A 78 -14.80 -10.02 -15.26
CA TYR A 78 -14.94 -9.21 -16.47
C TYR A 78 -14.58 -7.75 -16.25
N PHE A 79 -14.28 -7.05 -17.34
CA PHE A 79 -14.27 -5.58 -17.37
C PHE A 79 -14.88 -5.06 -18.68
N ARG A 80 -15.49 -3.86 -18.61
CA ARG A 80 -16.19 -3.21 -19.71
C ARG A 80 -15.86 -1.72 -19.76
N PHE A 81 -15.42 -1.27 -20.93
CA PHE A 81 -15.22 0.14 -21.26
C PHE A 81 -16.29 0.63 -22.21
N THR A 82 -16.82 1.83 -21.95
CA THR A 82 -17.76 2.51 -22.84
C THR A 82 -17.22 3.89 -23.21
N ARG A 83 -17.14 4.17 -24.51
CA ARG A 83 -16.63 5.42 -25.08
C ARG A 83 -17.69 6.05 -25.97
N ASP A 84 -18.08 7.27 -25.62
CA ASP A 84 -19.06 8.06 -26.38
C ASP A 84 -18.32 9.12 -27.23
N TYR A 85 -18.25 8.90 -28.55
CA TYR A 85 -17.42 9.70 -29.46
C TYR A 85 -18.14 10.98 -29.92
N SER A 86 -17.54 12.13 -29.60
CA SER A 86 -17.92 13.42 -30.16
C SER A 86 -17.30 13.65 -31.54
N ARG A 87 -16.10 13.11 -31.81
CA ARG A 87 -15.38 13.20 -33.08
C ARG A 87 -14.81 11.85 -33.50
N GLY A 88 -14.91 11.56 -34.80
CA GLY A 88 -14.38 10.33 -35.40
C GLY A 88 -15.43 9.53 -36.19
N PRO A 89 -15.06 8.35 -36.68
CA PRO A 89 -15.91 7.51 -37.53
C PRO A 89 -17.07 6.84 -36.78
N PHE A 90 -17.04 6.86 -35.45
CA PHE A 90 -18.00 6.20 -34.56
C PHE A 90 -18.78 7.23 -33.73
N THR A 91 -19.94 6.83 -33.22
CA THR A 91 -20.66 7.55 -32.17
C THR A 91 -20.46 6.89 -30.82
N GLN A 92 -20.25 5.57 -30.78
CA GLN A 92 -20.01 4.82 -29.55
C GLN A 92 -19.14 3.58 -29.81
N LEU A 93 -18.34 3.20 -28.82
CA LEU A 93 -17.64 1.93 -28.74
C LEU A 93 -17.80 1.35 -27.33
N VAL A 94 -18.15 0.07 -27.25
CA VAL A 94 -18.15 -0.73 -26.02
C VAL A 94 -17.15 -1.86 -26.21
N SER A 95 -16.20 -2.01 -25.30
CA SER A 95 -15.23 -3.12 -25.27
C SER A 95 -15.43 -3.89 -23.98
N GLU A 96 -15.72 -5.17 -24.07
CA GLU A 96 -15.95 -6.06 -22.93
C GLU A 96 -15.05 -7.28 -23.02
N VAL A 97 -14.35 -7.59 -21.93
CA VAL A 97 -13.57 -8.82 -21.77
C VAL A 97 -14.19 -9.61 -20.63
N VAL A 98 -14.57 -10.86 -20.91
CA VAL A 98 -15.16 -11.79 -19.95
C VAL A 98 -14.26 -13.01 -19.82
N LEU A 99 -13.98 -13.41 -18.59
CA LEU A 99 -13.22 -14.59 -18.22
C LEU A 99 -14.14 -15.61 -17.55
N ARG A 100 -14.12 -16.84 -18.04
CA ARG A 100 -14.82 -17.98 -17.43
C ARG A 100 -13.87 -19.15 -17.32
N ASP A 101 -14.10 -20.01 -16.33
CA ASP A 101 -13.34 -21.26 -16.24
C ASP A 101 -13.49 -22.04 -17.55
N GLY A 102 -12.35 -22.51 -18.09
CA GLY A 102 -12.30 -23.26 -19.32
C GLY A 102 -12.79 -24.70 -19.12
N ALA A 103 -13.05 -25.39 -20.23
CA ALA A 103 -13.53 -26.78 -20.19
C ALA A 103 -12.49 -27.74 -19.60
N ALA A 104 -11.19 -27.41 -19.68
CA ALA A 104 -10.12 -28.17 -19.07
C ALA A 104 -9.65 -27.51 -17.75
N PRO A 105 -9.31 -28.29 -16.71
CA PRO A 105 -8.77 -27.74 -15.46
C PRO A 105 -7.54 -26.85 -15.70
N GLY A 106 -7.48 -25.71 -15.01
CA GLY A 106 -6.38 -24.75 -15.13
C GLY A 106 -6.38 -23.93 -16.43
N THR A 107 -7.47 -23.97 -17.22
CA THR A 107 -7.63 -23.14 -18.42
C THR A 107 -8.74 -22.10 -18.22
N THR A 108 -8.69 -21.01 -18.99
CA THR A 108 -9.70 -19.95 -18.98
C THR A 108 -10.24 -19.73 -20.39
N ALA A 109 -11.57 -19.66 -20.50
CA ALA A 109 -12.28 -19.18 -21.68
C ALA A 109 -12.39 -17.65 -21.62
N LEU A 110 -11.61 -16.96 -22.45
CA LEU A 110 -11.63 -15.51 -22.59
C LEU A 110 -12.50 -15.14 -23.79
N THR A 111 -13.49 -14.28 -23.58
CA THR A 111 -14.30 -13.67 -24.64
C THR A 111 -14.03 -12.17 -24.67
N HIS A 112 -13.57 -11.64 -25.80
CA HIS A 112 -13.44 -10.21 -26.04
C HIS A 112 -14.48 -9.76 -27.07
N THR A 113 -15.41 -8.91 -26.65
CA THR A 113 -16.47 -8.35 -27.50
C THR A 113 -16.26 -6.85 -27.69
N LEU A 114 -16.18 -6.40 -28.95
CA LEU A 114 -16.26 -4.99 -29.31
C LEU A 114 -17.55 -4.71 -30.06
N THR A 115 -18.36 -3.80 -29.51
CA THR A 115 -19.58 -3.28 -30.14
C THR A 115 -19.34 -1.84 -30.54
N VAL A 116 -19.48 -1.53 -31.82
CA VAL A 116 -19.23 -0.18 -32.35
C VAL A 116 -20.44 0.32 -33.12
N THR A 117 -20.85 1.55 -32.83
CA THR A 117 -21.93 2.22 -33.55
C THR A 117 -21.32 3.19 -34.57
N PRO A 118 -21.36 2.87 -35.88
CA PRO A 118 -20.77 3.72 -36.90
C PRO A 118 -21.57 5.01 -37.10
N ARG A 119 -20.88 6.12 -37.32
CA ARG A 119 -21.54 7.41 -37.62
C ARG A 119 -22.14 7.41 -39.03
N HIS A 120 -21.42 6.83 -39.99
CA HIS A 120 -21.77 6.80 -41.41
C HIS A 120 -21.29 5.49 -42.08
N LEU A 121 -21.61 5.29 -43.36
CA LEU A 121 -21.19 4.12 -44.14
C LEU A 121 -19.67 3.93 -44.19
N LEU A 122 -18.91 5.03 -44.33
CA LEU A 122 -17.45 5.00 -44.26
C LEU A 122 -16.96 4.48 -42.90
N GLY A 123 -17.60 4.91 -41.80
CA GLY A 123 -17.30 4.41 -40.46
C GLY A 123 -17.53 2.92 -40.32
N ARG A 124 -18.54 2.37 -41.01
CA ARG A 124 -18.81 0.92 -41.03
C ARG A 124 -17.69 0.14 -41.74
N LEU A 125 -17.16 0.68 -42.84
CA LEU A 125 -16.00 0.10 -43.53
C LEU A 125 -14.74 0.16 -42.67
N VAL A 126 -14.49 1.31 -42.02
CA VAL A 126 -13.39 1.49 -41.07
C VAL A 126 -13.49 0.49 -39.92
N ALA A 127 -14.67 0.27 -39.34
CA ALA A 127 -14.87 -0.71 -38.28
C ALA A 127 -14.48 -2.14 -38.73
N LYS A 128 -14.95 -2.58 -39.90
CA LYS A 128 -14.65 -3.93 -40.39
C LYS A 128 -13.16 -4.18 -40.61
N PHE A 129 -12.42 -3.20 -41.11
CA PHE A 129 -10.99 -3.35 -41.36
C PHE A 129 -10.14 -3.09 -40.12
N ALA A 130 -10.28 -1.91 -39.50
CA ALA A 130 -9.46 -1.52 -38.36
C ALA A 130 -9.73 -2.42 -37.16
N ILE A 131 -11.00 -2.70 -36.83
CA ILE A 131 -11.35 -3.50 -35.66
C ILE A 131 -11.35 -4.99 -36.01
N GLY A 132 -12.08 -5.37 -37.06
CA GLY A 132 -12.27 -6.77 -37.43
C GLY A 132 -10.99 -7.50 -37.86
N VAL A 133 -9.97 -6.78 -38.33
CA VAL A 133 -8.70 -7.36 -38.78
C VAL A 133 -7.52 -6.88 -37.94
N GLN A 134 -7.22 -5.58 -37.94
CA GLN A 134 -5.99 -5.07 -37.30
C GLN A 134 -6.03 -5.20 -35.77
N THR A 135 -7.09 -4.70 -35.14
CA THR A 135 -7.24 -4.77 -33.68
C THR A 135 -7.34 -6.23 -33.21
N ARG A 136 -8.09 -7.08 -33.91
CA ARG A 136 -8.13 -8.52 -33.63
C ARG A 136 -6.73 -9.14 -33.62
N ALA A 137 -5.95 -8.97 -34.69
CA ALA A 137 -4.60 -9.54 -34.78
C ALA A 137 -3.67 -9.03 -33.65
N GLY A 138 -3.84 -7.77 -33.24
CA GLY A 138 -3.15 -7.19 -32.10
C GLY A 138 -3.49 -7.88 -30.78
N PHE A 139 -4.77 -8.04 -30.46
CA PHE A 139 -5.21 -8.72 -29.23
C PHE A 139 -4.89 -10.22 -29.26
N ASP A 140 -5.01 -10.90 -30.40
CA ASP A 140 -4.58 -12.29 -30.57
C ASP A 140 -3.10 -12.45 -30.17
N LYS A 141 -2.24 -11.54 -30.64
CA LYS A 141 -0.81 -11.48 -30.27
C LYS A 141 -0.60 -11.15 -28.79
N ALA A 142 -1.42 -10.28 -28.20
CA ALA A 142 -1.32 -9.94 -26.78
C ALA A 142 -1.68 -11.13 -25.89
N TYR A 143 -2.85 -11.75 -26.12
CA TYR A 143 -3.31 -12.90 -25.34
C TYR A 143 -2.44 -14.13 -25.48
N ALA A 144 -1.78 -14.32 -26.64
CA ALA A 144 -0.80 -15.39 -26.82
C ALA A 144 0.40 -15.30 -25.86
N GLN A 145 0.64 -14.16 -25.22
CA GLN A 145 1.73 -13.99 -24.24
C GLN A 145 1.35 -14.44 -22.82
N ALA A 146 0.05 -14.64 -22.54
CA ALA A 146 -0.44 -14.95 -21.20
C ALA A 146 0.22 -16.20 -20.56
N PRO A 147 0.43 -17.33 -21.27
CA PRO A 147 1.07 -18.51 -20.66
C PRO A 147 2.52 -18.25 -20.25
N LYS A 148 3.27 -17.52 -21.09
CA LYS A 148 4.65 -17.14 -20.78
C LYS A 148 4.69 -16.18 -19.59
N TRP A 149 3.80 -15.20 -19.59
CA TRP A 149 3.64 -14.28 -18.47
C TRP A 149 3.28 -15.04 -17.19
N ALA A 150 2.37 -16.01 -17.21
CA ALA A 150 1.99 -16.76 -16.01
C ALA A 150 3.16 -17.55 -15.42
N ALA A 151 4.01 -18.13 -16.29
CA ALA A 151 5.20 -18.87 -15.87
C ALA A 151 6.32 -17.97 -15.29
N GLU A 152 6.51 -16.78 -15.86
CA GLU A 152 7.63 -15.89 -15.50
C GLU A 152 7.21 -14.75 -14.55
N ARG A 153 5.91 -14.52 -14.40
CA ARG A 153 5.27 -13.33 -13.82
C ARG A 153 5.81 -12.01 -14.39
N GLU A 154 6.36 -12.03 -15.60
CA GLU A 154 6.98 -10.91 -16.30
C GLU A 154 6.34 -10.69 -17.66
N PHE A 155 6.05 -9.42 -17.99
CA PHE A 155 5.64 -9.09 -19.35
C PHE A 155 6.86 -9.04 -20.27
N PRO A 156 6.77 -9.60 -21.49
CA PRO A 156 7.82 -9.46 -22.48
C PRO A 156 8.02 -7.98 -22.85
N ARG A 157 9.27 -7.60 -23.11
CA ARG A 157 9.60 -6.27 -23.65
C ARG A 157 8.96 -6.06 -25.01
N VAL A 158 8.55 -4.83 -25.27
CA VAL A 158 8.09 -4.44 -26.60
C VAL A 158 9.32 -4.16 -27.48
N SER A 159 9.25 -4.56 -28.75
CA SER A 159 10.32 -4.32 -29.73
C SER A 159 10.59 -2.81 -29.89
N GLY A 160 11.74 -2.34 -29.45
CA GLY A 160 12.14 -0.92 -29.49
C GLY A 160 12.78 -0.40 -28.19
N GLU A 161 12.61 -1.10 -27.07
CA GLU A 161 13.28 -0.77 -25.80
C GLU A 161 14.81 -0.90 -25.91
N ARG A 162 15.55 0.06 -25.33
CA ARG A 162 17.02 0.16 -25.51
C ARG A 162 17.76 -0.99 -24.81
N GLY A 163 18.92 -1.37 -25.36
CA GLY A 163 19.82 -2.33 -24.73
C GLY A 163 20.41 -1.78 -23.42
N ARG A 164 20.33 -2.56 -22.33
CA ARG A 164 20.73 -2.15 -20.95
C ARG A 164 22.19 -2.44 -20.58
N GLY A 165 23.09 -2.58 -21.56
CA GLY A 165 24.48 -3.03 -21.32
C GLY A 165 25.35 -2.06 -20.50
N VAL A 166 24.99 -0.78 -20.39
CA VAL A 166 25.65 0.18 -19.49
C VAL A 166 25.18 -0.03 -18.04
N ALA A 167 23.88 -0.20 -17.84
CA ALA A 167 23.31 -0.45 -16.52
C ALA A 167 23.75 -1.79 -15.92
N GLU A 168 23.98 -2.83 -16.73
CA GLU A 168 24.45 -4.12 -16.23
C GLU A 168 25.76 -4.02 -15.44
N ARG A 169 26.76 -3.31 -15.98
CA ARG A 169 28.05 -3.11 -15.31
C ARG A 169 27.93 -2.32 -14.02
N GLU A 170 27.03 -1.36 -13.98
CA GLU A 170 26.81 -0.51 -12.80
C GLU A 170 26.08 -1.27 -11.69
N LEU A 171 25.10 -2.11 -12.04
CA LEU A 171 24.43 -3.01 -11.11
C LEU A 171 25.40 -4.05 -10.54
N ASP A 172 26.28 -4.64 -11.36
CA ASP A 172 27.30 -5.58 -10.88
C ASP A 172 28.30 -4.92 -9.94
N ARG A 173 28.62 -3.65 -10.19
CA ARG A 173 29.58 -2.89 -9.37
C ARG A 173 28.98 -2.41 -8.05
N LEU A 174 27.71 -2.00 -8.02
CA LEU A 174 27.10 -1.31 -6.87
C LEU A 174 26.10 -2.19 -6.13
N LEU A 175 25.18 -2.87 -6.83
CA LEU A 175 24.05 -3.57 -6.20
C LEU A 175 24.47 -4.90 -5.58
N LEU A 176 25.20 -5.74 -6.31
CA LEU A 176 25.58 -7.07 -5.81
C LEU A 176 26.50 -7.00 -4.58
N PRO A 177 27.59 -6.19 -4.57
CA PRO A 177 28.44 -6.08 -3.38
C PRO A 177 27.71 -5.43 -2.19
N LEU A 178 26.72 -4.57 -2.45
CA LEU A 178 25.87 -4.03 -1.40
C LEU A 178 25.00 -5.13 -0.79
N GLY A 179 24.36 -5.96 -1.63
CA GLY A 179 23.62 -7.15 -1.20
C GLY A 179 24.46 -8.05 -0.29
N ASP A 180 25.70 -8.35 -0.67
CA ASP A 180 26.58 -9.20 0.14
C ASP A 180 26.91 -8.58 1.51
N ARG A 181 27.27 -7.29 1.56
CA ARG A 181 27.56 -6.58 2.82
C ARG A 181 26.36 -6.55 3.77
N MET A 182 25.15 -6.41 3.22
CA MET A 182 23.90 -6.41 3.97
C MET A 182 23.37 -7.80 4.30
N ARG A 183 24.03 -8.87 3.80
CA ARG A 183 23.56 -10.27 3.88
C ARG A 183 22.23 -10.51 3.17
N LEU A 184 22.00 -9.79 2.06
CA LEU A 184 20.81 -9.87 1.20
C LEU A 184 21.15 -10.27 -0.27
N PRO A 185 22.03 -11.27 -0.53
CA PRO A 185 22.46 -11.58 -1.90
C PRO A 185 21.30 -12.05 -2.80
N ALA A 186 20.33 -12.77 -2.24
CA ALA A 186 19.17 -13.25 -2.99
C ALA A 186 18.27 -12.11 -3.48
N ILE A 187 17.97 -11.13 -2.62
CA ILE A 187 17.16 -9.96 -2.97
C ILE A 187 17.89 -9.10 -4.01
N ALA A 188 19.20 -8.88 -3.83
CA ALA A 188 20.02 -8.13 -4.78
C ALA A 188 20.06 -8.79 -6.17
N ALA A 189 20.18 -10.12 -6.25
CA ALA A 189 20.15 -10.85 -7.51
C ALA A 189 18.78 -10.77 -8.21
N LYS A 190 17.68 -10.86 -7.46
CA LYS A 190 16.32 -10.68 -7.99
C LYS A 190 16.12 -9.27 -8.53
N LEU A 191 16.48 -8.25 -7.75
CA LEU A 191 16.40 -6.85 -8.16
C LEU A 191 17.26 -6.58 -9.41
N ARG A 192 18.50 -7.07 -9.46
CA ARG A 192 19.34 -6.98 -10.66
C ARG A 192 18.65 -7.58 -11.89
N THR A 193 18.14 -8.80 -11.75
CA THR A 193 17.48 -9.52 -12.86
C THR A 193 16.27 -8.74 -13.35
N PHE A 194 15.46 -8.22 -12.43
CA PHE A 194 14.30 -7.40 -12.73
C PHE A 194 14.69 -6.11 -13.46
N LEU A 195 15.65 -5.34 -12.93
CA LEU A 195 16.16 -4.12 -13.56
C LEU A 195 16.75 -4.38 -14.95
N LEU A 196 17.22 -5.59 -15.24
CA LEU A 196 17.78 -5.97 -16.53
C LEU A 196 16.78 -6.60 -17.50
N ARG A 197 15.57 -6.97 -17.06
CA ARG A 197 14.58 -7.70 -17.90
C ARG A 197 13.23 -7.02 -17.98
N ALA A 198 12.76 -6.43 -16.88
CA ALA A 198 11.44 -5.82 -16.79
C ALA A 198 11.24 -4.74 -17.87
N PRO A 199 10.03 -4.57 -18.42
CA PRO A 199 9.69 -3.45 -19.30
C PRO A 199 9.96 -2.08 -18.65
N GLU A 200 10.18 -1.04 -19.45
CA GLU A 200 10.46 0.32 -18.93
C GLU A 200 9.32 0.86 -18.03
N GLU A 201 8.07 0.47 -18.28
CA GLU A 201 6.92 0.93 -17.50
C GLU A 201 6.90 0.36 -16.08
N ASP A 202 7.35 -0.89 -15.91
CA ASP A 202 7.50 -1.51 -14.59
C ASP A 202 8.69 -0.91 -13.82
N LEU A 203 9.58 -0.19 -14.50
CA LEU A 203 10.76 0.46 -13.92
C LEU A 203 10.59 1.96 -13.69
N ALA A 204 9.59 2.59 -14.29
CA ALA A 204 9.35 4.02 -14.17
C ALA A 204 9.04 4.44 -12.72
N SER A 205 8.37 3.58 -11.95
CA SER A 205 8.04 3.82 -10.54
C SER A 205 7.99 2.51 -9.75
N LEU A 206 9.09 2.20 -9.05
CA LEU A 206 9.26 0.97 -8.29
C LEU A 206 8.67 1.09 -6.89
N ALA A 207 7.86 0.10 -6.49
CA ALA A 207 7.42 -0.09 -5.11
C ALA A 207 8.15 -1.30 -4.49
N PRO A 208 9.02 -1.10 -3.48
CA PRO A 208 9.79 -2.19 -2.87
C PRO A 208 8.93 -3.29 -2.27
N TYR A 209 7.81 -2.94 -1.61
CA TYR A 209 6.92 -3.93 -0.98
C TYR A 209 6.15 -4.75 -2.01
N ALA A 210 5.64 -4.12 -3.08
CA ALA A 210 5.03 -4.85 -4.19
C ALA A 210 6.02 -5.84 -4.87
N LEU A 211 7.29 -5.45 -5.02
CA LEU A 211 8.33 -6.34 -5.52
C LEU A 211 8.66 -7.47 -4.54
N ALA A 212 8.71 -7.17 -3.24
CA ALA A 212 8.95 -8.17 -2.20
C ALA A 212 7.85 -9.24 -2.18
N ALA A 213 6.59 -8.82 -2.21
CA ALA A 213 5.44 -9.72 -2.31
C ALA A 213 5.52 -10.60 -3.57
N ARG A 214 5.83 -9.99 -4.73
CA ARG A 214 5.99 -10.71 -6.00
C ARG A 214 7.13 -11.73 -5.98
N TRP A 215 8.20 -11.45 -5.24
CA TRP A 215 9.38 -12.31 -5.16
C TRP A 215 9.34 -13.32 -4.02
N ASP A 216 8.31 -13.24 -3.17
CA ASP A 216 8.18 -13.98 -1.90
C ASP A 216 9.43 -13.81 -1.03
N VAL A 217 9.78 -12.55 -0.75
CA VAL A 217 10.92 -12.18 0.10
C VAL A 217 10.51 -11.16 1.16
N ASP A 218 11.34 -11.00 2.17
CA ASP A 218 11.06 -10.05 3.25
C ASP A 218 10.95 -8.60 2.73
N ARG A 219 9.82 -7.97 3.02
CA ARG A 219 9.50 -6.62 2.54
C ARG A 219 10.40 -5.55 3.15
N ARG A 220 10.77 -5.69 4.42
CA ARG A 220 11.62 -4.70 5.12
C ARG A 220 13.04 -4.76 4.58
N GLN A 221 13.61 -5.96 4.46
CA GLN A 221 14.94 -6.17 3.88
C GLN A 221 14.99 -5.66 2.44
N THR A 222 13.91 -5.84 1.68
CA THR A 222 13.79 -5.27 0.32
C THR A 222 13.84 -3.74 0.37
N LEU A 223 13.03 -3.08 1.20
CA LEU A 223 13.09 -1.62 1.36
C LEU A 223 14.48 -1.13 1.82
N ARG A 224 15.10 -1.80 2.78
CA ARG A 224 16.46 -1.46 3.25
C ARG A 224 17.48 -1.52 2.11
N LEU A 225 17.44 -2.57 1.29
CA LEU A 225 18.31 -2.68 0.12
C LEU A 225 18.09 -1.52 -0.86
N PHE A 226 16.83 -1.13 -1.11
CA PHE A 226 16.51 0.03 -1.93
C PHE A 226 17.11 1.32 -1.36
N LEU A 227 16.94 1.59 -0.06
CA LEU A 227 17.50 2.78 0.61
C LEU A 227 19.03 2.86 0.49
N HIS A 228 19.72 1.76 0.78
CA HIS A 228 21.17 1.75 0.63
C HIS A 228 21.62 1.85 -0.83
N ALA A 229 20.85 1.28 -1.77
CA ALA A 229 21.13 1.41 -3.20
C ALA A 229 20.90 2.84 -3.72
N THR A 230 19.87 3.53 -3.21
CA THR A 230 19.66 4.97 -3.42
C THR A 230 20.85 5.77 -2.92
N SER A 231 21.33 5.49 -1.69
CA SER A 231 22.51 6.17 -1.13
C SER A 231 23.78 5.92 -1.96
N ALA A 232 23.87 4.75 -2.60
CA ALA A 232 24.92 4.42 -3.56
C ALA A 232 24.73 5.03 -4.97
N GLY A 233 23.65 5.77 -5.21
CA GLY A 233 23.36 6.48 -6.45
C GLY A 233 22.62 5.66 -7.52
N LEU A 234 22.10 4.48 -7.19
CA LEU A 234 21.38 3.62 -8.15
C LEU A 234 19.92 4.04 -8.38
N PHE A 235 19.31 4.73 -7.42
CA PHE A 235 17.91 5.12 -7.46
C PHE A 235 17.72 6.57 -7.01
N ASP A 236 16.65 7.18 -7.50
CA ASP A 236 16.02 8.37 -6.92
C ASP A 236 14.82 7.97 -6.06
N ILE A 237 14.54 8.76 -5.02
CA ILE A 237 13.32 8.66 -4.22
C ILE A 237 12.30 9.66 -4.76
N GLU A 238 11.07 9.19 -4.94
CA GLU A 238 9.92 9.97 -5.37
C GLU A 238 8.79 9.83 -4.34
N TYR A 239 8.11 10.94 -4.06
CA TYR A 239 6.99 11.01 -3.15
C TYR A 239 5.70 11.25 -3.94
N ASP A 240 4.87 10.23 -4.02
CA ASP A 240 3.62 10.23 -4.75
C ASP A 240 2.46 10.55 -3.81
N LEU A 241 1.75 11.65 -4.09
CA LEU A 241 0.53 12.00 -3.39
C LEU A 241 -0.67 11.25 -4.01
N ILE A 242 -1.09 10.23 -3.31
CA ILE A 242 -2.16 9.30 -3.66
C ILE A 242 -3.53 9.89 -3.32
N CYS A 243 -4.45 9.86 -4.27
CA CYS A 243 -5.84 10.27 -4.03
C CYS A 243 -6.56 9.23 -3.13
N PRO A 244 -7.24 9.62 -2.04
CA PRO A 244 -7.90 8.66 -1.16
C PRO A 244 -9.08 7.92 -1.81
N SER A 245 -9.64 8.46 -2.90
CA SER A 245 -10.77 7.87 -3.63
C SER A 245 -10.31 6.92 -4.74
N CYS A 246 -9.53 7.39 -5.73
CA CYS A 246 -9.09 6.53 -6.85
C CYS A 246 -7.72 5.88 -6.65
N ARG A 247 -7.00 6.23 -5.58
CA ARG A 247 -5.64 5.76 -5.23
C ARG A 247 -4.59 5.80 -6.35
N ARG A 248 -4.75 6.72 -7.31
CA ARG A 248 -3.68 7.08 -8.24
C ARG A 248 -2.89 8.26 -7.69
N ALA A 249 -1.58 8.29 -7.97
CA ALA A 249 -0.75 9.47 -7.78
C ALA A 249 -1.34 10.65 -8.56
N LYS A 250 -1.45 11.81 -7.91
CA LYS A 250 -1.94 13.06 -8.52
C LYS A 250 -0.88 14.15 -8.56
N ALA A 251 0.14 14.01 -7.73
CA ALA A 251 1.35 14.79 -7.75
C ALA A 251 2.51 13.87 -7.33
N SER A 252 3.67 14.12 -7.92
CA SER A 252 4.92 13.40 -7.61
C SER A 252 6.00 14.45 -7.44
N THR A 253 6.84 14.31 -6.42
CA THR A 253 7.99 15.19 -6.19
C THR A 253 9.20 14.40 -5.69
N SER A 254 10.39 14.94 -5.95
CA SER A 254 11.65 14.42 -5.41
C SER A 254 11.94 14.88 -3.97
N ARG A 255 11.15 15.83 -3.43
CA ARG A 255 11.34 16.34 -2.07
C ARG A 255 10.03 16.41 -1.32
N LEU A 256 10.01 15.80 -0.13
CA LEU A 256 8.79 15.76 0.67
C LEU A 256 8.25 17.16 1.03
N ALA A 257 9.13 18.14 1.30
CA ALA A 257 8.73 19.51 1.64
C ALA A 257 8.05 20.27 0.49
N GLU A 258 8.11 19.78 -0.75
CA GLU A 258 7.42 20.39 -1.89
C GLU A 258 5.96 19.92 -2.01
N LEU A 259 5.53 18.93 -1.20
CA LEU A 259 4.13 18.50 -1.19
C LEU A 259 3.23 19.56 -0.54
N SER A 260 2.20 19.97 -1.24
CA SER A 260 1.18 20.89 -0.73
C SER A 260 0.32 20.22 0.34
N GLN A 261 -0.03 20.93 1.41
CA GLN A 261 -0.91 20.42 2.48
C GLN A 261 -2.33 20.06 2.02
N SER A 262 -2.72 20.53 0.83
CA SER A 262 -3.98 20.15 0.18
C SER A 262 -3.73 19.81 -1.27
N SER A 263 -4.50 18.86 -1.80
CA SER A 263 -4.47 18.49 -3.20
C SER A 263 -5.89 18.35 -3.75
N HIS A 264 -6.02 18.58 -5.05
CA HIS A 264 -7.25 18.34 -5.81
C HIS A 264 -7.00 17.19 -6.78
N CYS A 265 -7.85 16.18 -6.70
CA CYS A 265 -7.85 15.12 -7.70
C CYS A 265 -8.78 15.55 -8.85
N PRO A 266 -8.26 15.84 -10.07
CA PRO A 266 -9.10 16.28 -11.18
C PRO A 266 -10.03 15.17 -11.68
N SER A 267 -9.65 13.89 -11.56
CA SER A 267 -10.50 12.76 -11.99
C SER A 267 -11.66 12.50 -11.04
N CYS A 268 -11.40 12.49 -9.72
CA CYS A 268 -12.44 12.30 -8.70
C CYS A 268 -13.19 13.60 -8.38
N ASN A 269 -12.64 14.75 -8.77
CA ASN A 269 -13.10 16.09 -8.41
C ASN A 269 -13.26 16.29 -6.90
N ILE A 270 -12.32 15.79 -6.10
CA ILE A 270 -12.30 15.96 -4.65
C ILE A 270 -11.08 16.76 -4.23
N ARG A 271 -11.26 17.59 -3.19
CA ARG A 271 -10.15 18.18 -2.44
C ARG A 271 -9.91 17.33 -1.20
N TYR A 272 -8.66 17.09 -0.90
CA TYR A 272 -8.26 16.34 0.28
C TYR A 272 -7.01 16.97 0.89
N GLY A 273 -6.97 17.00 2.21
CA GLY A 273 -5.75 17.29 2.94
C GLY A 273 -4.79 16.10 2.82
N VAL A 274 -3.49 16.36 2.95
CA VAL A 274 -2.50 15.28 3.01
C VAL A 274 -2.49 14.70 4.41
N ASP A 275 -3.19 13.57 4.60
CA ASP A 275 -2.93 12.68 5.72
C ASP A 275 -1.73 11.80 5.35
N PHE A 276 -0.54 12.15 5.84
CA PHE A 276 0.72 11.51 5.48
C PHE A 276 0.81 10.05 5.92
N ASP A 277 -0.01 9.61 6.89
CA ASP A 277 -0.02 8.21 7.30
C ASP A 277 -0.43 7.30 6.12
N ARG A 278 -1.24 7.81 5.18
CA ARG A 278 -1.86 7.00 4.12
C ARG A 278 -1.84 7.61 2.71
N ALA A 279 -1.62 8.91 2.58
CA ALA A 279 -1.75 9.59 1.30
C ALA A 279 -0.43 9.75 0.53
N VAL A 280 0.73 9.60 1.18
CA VAL A 280 2.03 9.75 0.51
C VAL A 280 2.73 8.40 0.43
N GLU A 281 2.87 7.91 -0.80
CA GLU A 281 3.64 6.71 -1.11
C GLU A 281 5.06 7.09 -1.54
N VAL A 282 6.02 6.27 -1.13
CA VAL A 282 7.42 6.40 -1.51
C VAL A 282 7.71 5.42 -2.63
N ARG A 283 8.17 5.94 -3.76
CA ARG A 283 8.54 5.21 -4.97
C ARG A 283 10.01 5.42 -5.29
N PHE A 284 10.57 4.53 -6.10
CA PHE A 284 11.96 4.58 -6.51
C PHE A 284 12.08 4.51 -8.02
N SER A 285 12.94 5.34 -8.62
CA SER A 285 13.21 5.31 -10.06
C SER A 285 14.72 5.05 -10.32
N PRO A 286 15.07 4.14 -11.25
CA PRO A 286 16.46 3.73 -11.45
C PRO A 286 17.24 4.74 -12.29
N ARG A 287 18.24 5.40 -11.69
CA ARG A 287 19.10 6.39 -12.38
C ARG A 287 19.89 5.83 -13.57
N PRO A 288 20.60 4.69 -13.47
CA PRO A 288 21.46 4.19 -14.55
C PRO A 288 20.72 3.80 -15.82
N LEU A 289 19.39 3.65 -15.75
CA LEU A 289 18.58 3.23 -16.87
C LEU A 289 18.04 4.41 -17.69
N GLY A 290 18.11 5.64 -17.20
CA GLY A 290 17.68 6.84 -17.93
C GLY A 290 16.22 6.77 -18.40
N ILE A 291 15.38 6.05 -17.67
CA ILE A 291 13.97 5.84 -18.00
C ILE A 291 13.25 7.13 -17.64
N ALA A 292 12.80 7.87 -18.66
CA ALA A 292 12.00 9.08 -18.46
C ALA A 292 10.58 8.68 -18.05
N GLY A 293 10.08 9.27 -16.96
CA GLY A 293 8.82 8.89 -16.30
C GLY A 293 7.51 9.20 -17.04
N GLU A 294 7.54 9.60 -18.32
CA GLU A 294 6.31 9.85 -19.09
C GLU A 294 5.93 8.61 -19.90
N ALA A 295 5.31 7.64 -19.23
CA ALA A 295 4.59 6.59 -19.94
C ALA A 295 3.37 7.22 -20.63
N ASN A 296 3.28 7.08 -21.96
CA ASN A 296 2.05 7.40 -22.67
C ASN A 296 0.88 6.58 -22.07
N GLU A 297 -0.19 7.23 -21.65
CA GLU A 297 -1.39 6.53 -21.18
C GLU A 297 -2.17 5.94 -22.37
N PHE A 298 -2.57 4.68 -22.27
CA PHE A 298 -3.45 3.97 -23.21
C PHE A 298 -4.82 3.69 -22.57
N CYS A 299 -4.88 3.58 -21.25
CA CYS A 299 -6.11 3.41 -20.50
C CYS A 299 -6.08 4.18 -19.17
N HIS A 300 -7.08 5.04 -18.93
CA HIS A 300 -7.19 5.76 -17.66
C HIS A 300 -7.73 4.90 -16.51
N ALA A 301 -8.82 4.16 -16.75
CA ALA A 301 -9.66 3.53 -15.71
C ALA A 301 -9.58 2.00 -15.70
N GLY A 302 -8.48 1.41 -16.20
CA GLY A 302 -8.31 -0.04 -16.21
C GLY A 302 -8.19 -0.64 -14.81
N PRO A 303 -8.60 -1.91 -14.61
CA PRO A 303 -8.56 -2.54 -13.28
C PRO A 303 -7.18 -2.49 -12.61
N ARG A 304 -6.07 -2.65 -13.35
CA ARG A 304 -4.70 -2.51 -12.81
C ARG A 304 -4.36 -1.09 -12.30
N ASN A 305 -5.00 -0.05 -12.84
CA ASN A 305 -4.74 1.33 -12.39
C ASN A 305 -5.39 1.63 -11.04
N THR A 306 -6.36 0.81 -10.62
CA THR A 306 -7.07 0.93 -9.33
C THR A 306 -7.23 -0.47 -8.71
N PRO A 307 -6.13 -1.16 -8.38
CA PRO A 307 -6.14 -2.59 -8.03
C PRO A 307 -6.88 -2.86 -6.70
N HIS A 308 -7.06 -1.83 -5.89
CA HIS A 308 -7.85 -1.90 -4.66
C HIS A 308 -9.35 -2.07 -4.93
N ARG A 309 -9.87 -1.67 -6.10
CA ARG A 309 -11.28 -1.82 -6.44
C ARG A 309 -11.53 -3.23 -6.95
N VAL A 310 -12.29 -3.97 -6.15
CA VAL A 310 -12.69 -5.37 -6.39
C VAL A 310 -13.75 -5.44 -7.47
N ALA A 311 -14.72 -4.52 -7.39
CA ALA A 311 -15.80 -4.46 -8.35
C ALA A 311 -16.34 -3.03 -8.46
N GLY A 312 -17.00 -2.74 -9.57
CA GLY A 312 -17.94 -1.63 -9.60
C GLY A 312 -18.74 -1.56 -10.89
N TRP A 313 -19.85 -0.86 -10.80
CA TRP A 313 -20.91 -0.89 -11.79
C TRP A 313 -21.52 0.49 -11.99
N ASN A 314 -21.97 0.77 -13.20
CA ASN A 314 -22.71 2.00 -13.50
C ASN A 314 -24.21 1.73 -13.34
N LEU A 315 -24.89 2.56 -12.55
CA LEU A 315 -26.33 2.51 -12.32
C LEU A 315 -26.97 3.81 -12.83
N ALA A 316 -28.00 3.70 -13.65
CA ALA A 316 -28.80 4.85 -14.09
C ALA A 316 -29.62 5.42 -12.90
N PRO A 317 -30.08 6.68 -12.97
CA PRO A 317 -30.99 7.24 -11.97
C PRO A 317 -32.25 6.37 -11.83
N GLY A 318 -32.58 5.96 -10.61
CA GLY A 318 -33.73 5.10 -10.31
C GLY A 318 -33.58 3.63 -10.77
N GLU A 319 -32.40 3.20 -11.21
CA GLU A 319 -32.17 1.80 -11.58
C GLU A 319 -32.08 0.92 -10.33
N GLU A 320 -32.82 -0.19 -10.36
CA GLU A 320 -32.66 -1.32 -9.45
C GLU A 320 -31.97 -2.47 -10.18
N ARG A 321 -30.88 -2.99 -9.61
CA ARG A 321 -30.11 -4.08 -10.22
C ARG A 321 -29.43 -4.96 -9.18
N GLU A 322 -29.52 -6.27 -9.35
CA GLU A 322 -28.66 -7.22 -8.66
C GLU A 322 -27.23 -7.14 -9.23
N VAL A 323 -26.25 -6.90 -8.37
CA VAL A 323 -24.83 -6.91 -8.71
C VAL A 323 -24.09 -7.95 -7.87
N ARG A 324 -23.01 -8.51 -8.42
CA ARG A 324 -22.24 -9.58 -7.76
C ARG A 324 -20.77 -9.26 -7.70
N ALA A 325 -20.13 -9.59 -6.58
CA ALA A 325 -18.70 -9.43 -6.38
C ALA A 325 -18.14 -10.61 -5.58
N ARG A 326 -16.83 -10.81 -5.67
CA ARG A 326 -16.11 -11.78 -4.84
C ARG A 326 -15.22 -11.06 -3.84
N LEU A 327 -15.48 -11.24 -2.55
CA LEU A 327 -14.77 -10.58 -1.46
C LEU A 327 -13.64 -11.45 -0.91
N GLY A 328 -12.47 -10.86 -0.74
CA GLY A 328 -11.41 -11.42 0.12
C GLY A 328 -11.67 -11.08 1.60
N PRO A 329 -10.91 -11.67 2.54
CA PRO A 329 -11.03 -11.31 3.96
C PRO A 329 -10.60 -9.87 4.23
N GLY A 330 -11.14 -9.30 5.31
CA GLY A 330 -10.72 -8.00 5.84
C GLY A 330 -11.64 -6.84 5.48
N ARG A 331 -11.17 -5.62 5.74
CA ARG A 331 -12.01 -4.43 5.68
C ARG A 331 -12.16 -3.89 4.25
N HIS A 332 -13.41 -3.65 3.87
CA HIS A 332 -13.81 -3.14 2.57
C HIS A 332 -14.61 -1.84 2.71
N GLN A 333 -14.80 -1.15 1.59
CA GLN A 333 -15.60 0.06 1.49
C GLN A 333 -16.48 0.01 0.23
N LEU A 334 -17.77 0.28 0.41
CA LEU A 334 -18.70 0.63 -0.66
C LEU A 334 -18.66 2.15 -0.85
N ILE A 335 -18.49 2.62 -2.09
CA ILE A 335 -18.40 4.06 -2.41
C ILE A 335 -19.25 4.35 -3.64
N ALA A 336 -20.00 5.45 -3.59
CA ALA A 336 -20.63 6.08 -4.75
C ALA A 336 -20.12 7.54 -4.88
N PRO A 337 -19.03 7.77 -5.64
CA PRO A 337 -18.35 9.07 -5.68
C PRO A 337 -19.22 10.22 -6.18
N GLN A 338 -20.13 9.93 -7.14
CA GLN A 338 -21.02 10.93 -7.74
C GLN A 338 -22.05 11.44 -6.74
N ALA A 339 -22.39 10.63 -5.74
CA ALA A 339 -23.25 11.02 -4.62
C ALA A 339 -22.44 11.46 -3.39
N ALA A 340 -21.10 11.35 -3.43
CA ALA A 340 -20.20 11.62 -2.31
C ALA A 340 -20.51 10.81 -1.03
N VAL A 341 -21.04 9.60 -1.19
CA VAL A 341 -21.42 8.69 -0.09
C VAL A 341 -20.56 7.44 -0.08
N GLY A 342 -20.37 6.86 1.10
CA GLY A 342 -19.69 5.58 1.25
C GLY A 342 -19.90 4.96 2.63
N VAL A 343 -19.71 3.65 2.72
CA VAL A 343 -19.88 2.87 3.95
C VAL A 343 -18.81 1.79 4.02
N TYR A 344 -18.28 1.57 5.22
CA TYR A 344 -17.31 0.50 5.48
C TYR A 344 -18.02 -0.76 5.96
N PHE A 345 -17.48 -1.91 5.59
CA PHE A 345 -17.89 -3.21 6.10
C PHE A 345 -16.68 -4.14 6.19
N GLU A 346 -16.81 -5.23 6.94
CA GLU A 346 -15.77 -6.25 7.09
C GLU A 346 -16.20 -7.55 6.39
N ALA A 347 -15.32 -8.10 5.56
CA ALA A 347 -15.49 -9.42 4.97
C ALA A 347 -14.85 -10.45 5.89
N VAL A 348 -15.67 -11.38 6.40
CA VAL A 348 -15.28 -12.35 7.43
C VAL A 348 -15.55 -13.78 6.97
N ASP A 349 -14.66 -14.69 7.38
CA ASP A 349 -14.89 -16.13 7.23
C ASP A 349 -15.77 -16.62 8.39
N ASP A 350 -17.07 -16.30 8.28
CA ASP A 350 -18.08 -16.55 9.29
C ASP A 350 -19.35 -17.01 8.59
N ALA A 351 -19.81 -18.22 8.89
CA ALA A 351 -20.99 -18.82 8.28
C ALA A 351 -22.29 -18.06 8.63
N ASP A 352 -22.31 -17.30 9.72
CA ASP A 352 -23.47 -16.49 10.10
C ASP A 352 -23.46 -15.10 9.43
N ALA A 353 -22.34 -14.70 8.82
CA ALA A 353 -22.29 -13.47 8.05
C ALA A 353 -23.12 -13.60 6.74
N PRO A 354 -23.88 -12.57 6.36
CA PRO A 354 -24.69 -12.59 5.14
C PRO A 354 -23.82 -12.58 3.88
N SER A 355 -24.24 -13.33 2.86
CA SER A 355 -23.71 -13.26 1.49
C SER A 355 -24.60 -12.42 0.57
N GLU A 356 -25.71 -11.90 1.08
CA GLU A 356 -26.71 -11.13 0.34
C GLU A 356 -27.12 -9.88 1.11
N ALA A 357 -27.34 -8.77 0.42
CA ALA A 357 -27.85 -7.54 1.02
C ALA A 357 -28.60 -6.67 0.01
N ALA A 358 -29.59 -5.91 0.49
CA ALA A 358 -30.24 -4.85 -0.27
C ALA A 358 -29.66 -3.49 0.13
N LEU A 359 -29.28 -2.69 -0.86
CA LEU A 359 -28.59 -1.42 -0.69
C LEU A 359 -29.36 -0.30 -1.40
N VAL A 360 -29.46 0.85 -0.74
CA VAL A 360 -29.99 2.06 -1.37
C VAL A 360 -28.91 3.13 -1.38
N VAL A 361 -28.56 3.61 -2.57
CA VAL A 361 -27.63 4.73 -2.76
C VAL A 361 -28.45 6.01 -2.87
N SER A 362 -28.36 6.88 -1.87
CA SER A 362 -28.98 8.22 -1.87
C SER A 362 -27.91 9.32 -1.90
N ARG A 363 -28.34 10.59 -1.90
CA ARG A 363 -27.42 11.75 -1.79
C ARG A 363 -26.85 11.92 -0.39
N GLU A 364 -27.43 11.26 0.61
CA GLU A 364 -27.06 11.37 2.02
C GLU A 364 -26.19 10.20 2.49
N ALA A 365 -26.52 8.97 2.08
CA ALA A 365 -25.79 7.78 2.50
C ALA A 365 -25.98 6.59 1.54
N ILE A 366 -25.15 5.56 1.73
CA ILE A 366 -25.48 4.20 1.30
C ILE A 366 -26.12 3.51 2.50
N THR A 367 -27.40 3.13 2.40
CA THR A 367 -28.13 2.43 3.47
C THR A 367 -28.35 0.96 3.14
N GLY A 368 -28.65 0.15 4.15
CA GLY A 368 -28.86 -1.30 4.01
C GLY A 368 -27.57 -2.15 4.00
N ALA A 369 -26.39 -1.52 3.89
CA ALA A 369 -25.11 -2.22 3.95
C ALA A 369 -24.87 -2.84 5.34
N PRO A 370 -24.74 -4.18 5.46
CA PRO A 370 -24.43 -4.79 6.74
C PRO A 370 -22.99 -4.47 7.16
N PRO A 371 -22.70 -4.39 8.47
CA PRO A 371 -21.34 -4.12 8.96
C PRO A 371 -20.37 -5.27 8.66
N ARG A 372 -20.89 -6.48 8.41
CA ARG A 372 -20.12 -7.68 8.07
C ARG A 372 -20.77 -8.38 6.87
N LEU A 373 -19.96 -8.84 5.92
CA LEU A 373 -20.34 -9.72 4.82
C LEU A 373 -19.47 -10.98 4.85
N ARG A 374 -19.95 -12.07 4.26
CA ARG A 374 -19.17 -13.30 4.13
C ARG A 374 -18.06 -13.14 3.09
N VAL A 375 -16.90 -13.73 3.35
CA VAL A 375 -15.84 -13.93 2.34
C VAL A 375 -16.36 -14.83 1.20
N GLY A 376 -15.96 -14.55 -0.04
CA GLY A 376 -16.40 -15.27 -1.23
C GLY A 376 -17.41 -14.49 -2.07
N GLU A 377 -18.25 -15.19 -2.82
CA GLU A 377 -19.27 -14.55 -3.67
C GLU A 377 -20.38 -13.91 -2.83
N VAL A 378 -20.72 -12.67 -3.17
CA VAL A 378 -21.84 -11.93 -2.60
C VAL A 378 -22.74 -11.37 -3.68
N ALA A 379 -24.05 -11.32 -3.41
CA ALA A 379 -25.04 -10.68 -4.27
C ALA A 379 -25.66 -9.48 -3.55
N LEU A 380 -25.71 -8.34 -4.24
CA LEU A 380 -26.21 -7.09 -3.69
C LEU A 380 -27.34 -6.59 -4.58
N GLU A 381 -28.55 -6.49 -4.05
CA GLU A 381 -29.64 -5.79 -4.71
C GLU A 381 -29.43 -4.30 -4.48
N VAL A 382 -29.19 -3.52 -5.54
CA VAL A 382 -28.88 -2.09 -5.40
C VAL A 382 -29.92 -1.24 -6.11
N GLU A 383 -30.49 -0.30 -5.36
CA GLU A 383 -31.28 0.81 -5.88
C GLU A 383 -30.42 2.08 -5.93
N ASN A 384 -30.32 2.70 -7.11
CA ASN A 384 -29.82 4.07 -7.21
C ASN A 384 -30.97 5.07 -7.04
N ALA A 385 -31.27 5.43 -5.79
CA ALA A 385 -32.31 6.41 -5.43
C ALA A 385 -31.91 7.87 -5.69
N THR A 386 -30.81 8.13 -6.41
CA THR A 386 -30.39 9.48 -6.79
C THR A 386 -30.95 9.90 -8.14
N ASP A 387 -30.96 11.21 -8.40
CA ASP A 387 -31.26 11.84 -9.69
C ASP A 387 -30.07 11.82 -10.66
N LEU A 388 -28.97 11.13 -10.31
CA LEU A 388 -27.73 11.09 -11.07
C LEU A 388 -27.38 9.64 -11.44
N ALA A 389 -26.64 9.46 -12.53
CA ALA A 389 -26.00 8.17 -12.76
C ALA A 389 -24.91 7.97 -11.69
N ALA A 390 -24.98 6.87 -10.94
CA ALA A 390 -24.07 6.55 -9.86
C ALA A 390 -23.16 5.39 -10.27
N GLU A 391 -21.88 5.52 -9.99
CA GLU A 391 -20.95 4.40 -10.04
C GLU A 391 -20.83 3.84 -8.62
N LEU A 392 -21.30 2.61 -8.42
CA LEU A 392 -21.09 1.91 -7.16
C LEU A 392 -19.80 1.10 -7.24
N MET A 393 -18.92 1.23 -6.27
CA MET A 393 -17.65 0.51 -6.21
C MET A 393 -17.44 -0.18 -4.87
N ILE A 394 -16.87 -1.38 -4.90
CA ILE A 394 -16.33 -2.08 -3.73
C ILE A 394 -14.82 -2.01 -3.78
N SER A 395 -14.20 -1.52 -2.70
CA SER A 395 -12.76 -1.37 -2.58
C SER A 395 -12.20 -2.03 -1.33
N ARG A 396 -11.08 -2.75 -1.47
CA ARG A 396 -10.22 -3.19 -0.36
C ARG A 396 -9.62 -1.97 0.33
N THR A 397 -9.63 -1.92 1.65
CA THR A 397 -9.04 -0.79 2.40
C THR A 397 -7.56 -0.99 2.75
N ALA A 398 -7.06 -2.22 2.69
CA ALA A 398 -5.73 -2.64 3.14
C ALA A 398 -4.56 -2.30 2.17
N TRP A 399 -4.56 -1.14 1.53
CA TRP A 399 -3.44 -0.73 0.65
C TRP A 399 -2.12 -0.46 1.39
N ALA A 400 -2.15 -0.30 2.71
CA ALA A 400 -0.95 -0.14 3.53
C ALA A 400 -0.02 -1.38 3.51
N ASP A 401 -0.45 -2.51 2.97
CA ASP A 401 0.35 -3.74 3.00
C ASP A 401 1.46 -3.76 1.94
N ASP A 402 1.24 -3.12 0.78
CA ASP A 402 2.15 -3.12 -0.38
C ASP A 402 2.78 -1.75 -0.71
N ALA A 403 2.40 -0.70 0.01
CA ALA A 403 2.90 0.66 -0.19
C ALA A 403 3.85 1.06 0.96
N VAL A 404 4.97 1.71 0.61
CA VAL A 404 5.84 2.33 1.61
C VAL A 404 5.32 3.74 1.86
N THR A 405 4.68 3.98 3.00
CA THR A 405 4.21 5.34 3.34
C THR A 405 5.33 6.16 3.97
N VAL A 406 5.19 7.48 4.00
CA VAL A 406 6.15 8.36 4.69
C VAL A 406 6.19 8.07 6.19
N ALA A 407 5.05 7.77 6.81
CA ALA A 407 4.98 7.40 8.22
C ALA A 407 5.76 6.09 8.50
N GLU A 408 5.63 5.10 7.61
CA GLU A 408 6.41 3.86 7.66
C GLU A 408 7.90 4.14 7.49
N LEU A 409 8.27 4.96 6.50
CA LEU A 409 9.66 5.28 6.21
C LEU A 409 10.33 6.02 7.37
N ALA A 410 9.58 6.88 8.07
CA ALA A 410 10.04 7.60 9.25
C ALA A 410 10.35 6.67 10.44
N THR A 411 9.87 5.43 10.47
CA THR A 411 10.25 4.44 11.50
C THR A 411 11.38 3.50 11.09
N VAL A 412 11.93 3.63 9.87
CA VAL A 412 13.05 2.82 9.42
C VAL A 412 14.37 3.46 9.85
N GLN A 413 15.15 2.77 10.68
CA GLN A 413 16.44 3.29 11.16
C GLN A 413 17.41 3.63 10.01
N ASP A 414 17.53 2.77 9.00
CA ASP A 414 18.38 3.02 7.82
C ASP A 414 17.98 4.30 7.08
N PHE A 415 16.67 4.59 6.98
CA PHE A 415 16.20 5.82 6.35
C PHE A 415 16.62 7.05 7.17
N ARG A 416 16.45 7.00 8.50
CA ARG A 416 16.88 8.10 9.38
C ARG A 416 18.37 8.37 9.29
N ASP A 417 19.17 7.32 9.21
CA ASP A 417 20.64 7.40 9.15
C ASP A 417 21.12 7.93 7.78
N LEU A 418 20.46 7.54 6.67
CA LEU A 418 20.91 7.86 5.31
C LEU A 418 20.26 9.13 4.72
N PHE A 419 19.00 9.37 5.04
CA PHE A 419 18.14 10.36 4.38
C PHE A 419 17.39 11.25 5.39
N GLY A 420 17.78 11.24 6.67
CA GLY A 420 17.14 12.02 7.72
C GLY A 420 16.89 13.47 7.29
N ALA A 421 17.88 14.13 6.66
CA ALA A 421 17.80 15.49 6.15
C ALA A 421 16.59 15.79 5.22
N GLU A 422 16.09 14.81 4.49
CA GLU A 422 14.97 14.99 3.54
C GLU A 422 13.64 15.24 4.24
N LEU A 423 13.39 14.58 5.38
CA LEU A 423 12.21 14.84 6.23
C LEU A 423 12.35 16.13 7.05
N LEU A 424 13.54 16.74 7.05
CA LEU A 424 13.91 17.83 7.97
C LEU A 424 13.90 19.21 7.33
N ALA A 425 13.53 19.30 6.05
CA ALA A 425 13.46 20.54 5.32
C ALA A 425 12.54 21.56 6.05
N PRO A 426 12.91 22.86 6.09
CA PRO A 426 12.12 23.87 6.80
C PRO A 426 10.65 23.89 6.36
N GLY A 427 9.72 23.80 7.32
CA GLY A 427 8.27 23.76 7.07
C GLY A 427 7.68 22.35 6.88
N ALA A 428 8.49 21.30 6.94
CA ALA A 428 8.06 19.90 6.91
C ALA A 428 7.54 19.44 8.29
N GLU A 429 6.35 19.91 8.67
CA GLU A 429 5.62 19.42 9.84
C GLU A 429 4.42 18.61 9.37
N PHE A 430 4.30 17.36 9.82
CA PHE A 430 3.27 16.46 9.32
C PHE A 430 2.58 15.70 10.45
N SER A 431 1.24 15.64 10.38
CA SER A 431 0.43 14.84 11.29
C SER A 431 0.46 13.37 10.86
N ILE A 432 0.71 12.49 11.81
CA ILE A 432 0.66 11.03 11.68
C ILE A 432 -0.41 10.53 12.64
N GLU A 433 -1.44 9.83 12.13
CA GLU A 433 -2.56 9.38 12.95
C GLU A 433 -2.16 8.30 13.96
N ASN A 434 -1.22 7.42 13.60
CA ASN A 434 -0.96 6.20 14.35
C ASN A 434 0.52 5.87 14.44
N GLN A 435 1.13 6.18 15.59
CA GLN A 435 2.49 5.80 15.91
C GLN A 435 2.59 5.16 17.30
N VAL A 436 3.46 4.18 17.46
CA VAL A 436 3.77 3.55 18.75
C VAL A 436 5.09 4.11 19.26
N PHE A 437 5.08 4.60 20.50
CA PHE A 437 6.29 5.06 21.18
C PHE A 437 6.66 4.09 22.30
N LEU A 438 7.94 3.73 22.31
CA LEU A 438 8.58 2.94 23.37
C LEU A 438 9.55 3.84 24.12
N PHE A 439 9.35 3.96 25.42
CA PHE A 439 10.32 4.57 26.33
C PHE A 439 10.92 3.51 27.23
N THR A 440 12.24 3.54 27.41
CA THR A 440 12.92 2.77 28.44
C THR A 440 13.48 3.69 29.51
N ASP A 441 13.86 3.12 30.63
CA ASP A 441 14.70 3.77 31.63
C ASP A 441 15.44 2.69 32.44
N ILE A 442 16.67 2.97 32.86
CA ILE A 442 17.45 2.06 33.69
C ILE A 442 16.99 2.20 35.14
N VAL A 443 16.63 1.08 35.74
CA VAL A 443 16.20 1.04 37.14
C VAL A 443 17.38 1.39 38.04
N GLY A 444 17.21 2.41 38.88
CA GLY A 444 18.21 2.77 39.89
C GLY A 444 19.52 3.30 39.30
N SER A 445 19.49 3.93 38.12
CA SER A 445 20.71 4.36 37.44
C SER A 445 21.59 5.30 38.26
N THR A 446 21.03 6.27 38.98
CA THR A 446 21.82 7.12 39.89
C THR A 446 22.60 6.30 40.93
N ALA A 447 21.96 5.28 41.52
CA ALA A 447 22.63 4.40 42.47
C ALA A 447 23.71 3.53 41.80
N LEU A 448 23.52 3.16 40.53
CA LEU A 448 24.55 2.49 39.73
C LEU A 448 25.79 3.37 39.56
N TYR A 449 25.61 4.64 39.18
CA TYR A 449 26.71 5.60 39.04
C TYR A 449 27.49 5.78 40.34
N GLU A 450 26.79 5.89 41.48
CA GLU A 450 27.41 6.00 42.80
C GLU A 450 28.18 4.72 43.20
N ALA A 451 27.68 3.53 42.85
CA ALA A 451 28.24 2.26 43.30
C ALA A 451 29.51 1.84 42.55
N ILE A 452 29.55 2.01 41.22
CA ILE A 452 30.65 1.52 40.37
C ILE A 452 31.48 2.64 39.73
N GLY A 453 31.10 3.90 39.95
CA GLY A 453 31.76 5.09 39.43
C GLY A 453 31.42 5.40 37.97
N ASP A 454 31.53 6.69 37.61
CA ASP A 454 31.05 7.24 36.34
C ASP A 454 31.57 6.51 35.10
N ALA A 455 32.87 6.16 35.07
CA ALA A 455 33.48 5.53 33.91
C ALA A 455 32.92 4.11 33.65
N ASN A 456 32.74 3.30 34.71
CA ASN A 456 32.23 1.93 34.56
C ASN A 456 30.72 1.94 34.27
N ALA A 457 29.97 2.80 34.97
CA ALA A 457 28.55 3.01 34.72
C ALA A 457 28.30 3.47 33.28
N PHE A 458 29.08 4.43 32.77
CA PHE A 458 29.00 4.84 31.38
C PHE A 458 29.34 3.70 30.40
N GLY A 459 30.31 2.86 30.73
CA GLY A 459 30.63 1.66 29.95
C GLY A 459 29.46 0.67 29.85
N LEU A 460 28.73 0.47 30.95
CA LEU A 460 27.49 -0.32 30.96
C LEU A 460 26.39 0.32 30.13
N VAL A 461 26.15 1.62 30.30
CA VAL A 461 25.13 2.37 29.55
C VAL A 461 25.43 2.34 28.04
N ARG A 462 26.69 2.42 27.63
CA ARG A 462 27.06 2.29 26.21
C ARG A 462 26.73 0.91 25.65
N ARG A 463 27.07 -0.16 26.39
CA ARG A 463 26.70 -1.54 25.99
C ARG A 463 25.18 -1.71 25.91
N HIS A 464 24.44 -1.11 26.83
CA HIS A 464 22.98 -1.06 26.79
C HIS A 464 22.46 -0.39 25.51
N PHE A 465 23.02 0.76 25.10
CA PHE A 465 22.63 1.41 23.85
C PHE A 465 22.95 0.56 22.61
N ASP A 466 24.10 -0.12 22.59
CA ASP A 466 24.50 -0.98 21.48
C ASP A 466 23.53 -2.18 21.34
N VAL A 467 23.20 -2.85 22.44
CA VAL A 467 22.27 -3.99 22.48
C VAL A 467 20.85 -3.56 22.13
N THR A 468 20.33 -2.50 22.75
CA THR A 468 18.99 -2.00 22.45
C THR A 468 18.85 -1.53 21.01
N ARG A 469 19.92 -0.97 20.42
CA ARG A 469 19.98 -0.61 18.99
C ARG A 469 19.77 -1.79 18.08
N GLU A 470 20.44 -2.90 18.35
CA GLU A 470 20.26 -4.11 17.56
C GLU A 470 18.80 -4.61 17.67
N ILE A 471 18.24 -4.60 18.88
CA ILE A 471 16.90 -5.11 19.15
C ILE A 471 15.82 -4.26 18.49
N TYR A 472 15.79 -2.94 18.71
CA TYR A 472 14.74 -2.12 18.08
C TYR A 472 14.86 -2.13 16.56
N THR A 473 16.07 -2.19 15.99
CA THR A 473 16.24 -2.23 14.53
C THR A 473 15.76 -3.56 13.95
N ARG A 474 15.94 -4.67 14.68
CA ARG A 474 15.47 -6.00 14.28
C ARG A 474 13.94 -6.12 14.28
N HIS A 475 13.29 -5.42 15.21
CA HIS A 475 11.83 -5.38 15.34
C HIS A 475 11.25 -4.10 14.74
N ASP A 476 11.75 -3.65 13.58
CA ASP A 476 11.13 -2.59 12.79
C ASP A 476 10.90 -1.24 13.53
N GLY A 477 11.74 -0.97 14.52
CA GLY A 477 11.78 0.28 15.26
C GLY A 477 12.94 1.17 14.85
N ALA A 478 12.85 2.42 15.27
CA ALA A 478 13.90 3.40 15.11
C ALA A 478 14.10 4.25 16.37
N LEU A 479 15.34 4.69 16.58
CA LEU A 479 15.68 5.64 17.63
C LEU A 479 15.19 7.03 17.25
N VAL A 480 14.43 7.65 18.15
CA VAL A 480 14.11 9.08 18.09
C VAL A 480 15.23 9.87 18.74
N LYS A 481 15.46 9.61 20.03
CA LYS A 481 16.52 10.24 20.82
C LYS A 481 16.82 9.48 22.10
N THR A 482 17.96 9.79 22.69
CA THR A 482 18.32 9.38 24.06
C THR A 482 18.01 10.50 25.03
N ILE A 483 17.66 10.15 26.27
CA ILE A 483 17.37 11.11 27.36
C ILE A 483 18.15 10.64 28.59
N GLY A 484 19.40 11.06 28.71
CA GLY A 484 20.32 10.46 29.69
C GLY A 484 20.63 9.01 29.31
N ASP A 485 20.27 8.08 30.17
CA ASP A 485 20.35 6.62 30.02
C ASP A 485 19.08 5.97 29.45
N ALA A 486 18.00 6.74 29.28
CA ALA A 486 16.77 6.30 28.65
C ALA A 486 16.84 6.37 27.11
N ILE A 487 16.13 5.46 26.43
CA ILE A 487 15.88 5.53 24.99
C ILE A 487 14.42 5.83 24.69
N MET A 488 14.19 6.67 23.69
CA MET A 488 12.89 6.89 23.06
C MET A 488 12.94 6.31 21.64
N CYS A 489 12.13 5.28 21.40
CA CYS A 489 12.00 4.63 20.10
C CYS A 489 10.58 4.79 19.54
N VAL A 490 10.48 4.65 18.22
CA VAL A 490 9.24 4.74 17.46
C VAL A 490 9.05 3.47 16.62
N PHE A 491 7.81 2.98 16.56
CA PHE A 491 7.43 1.77 15.83
C PHE A 491 6.09 1.98 15.12
N ARG A 492 5.89 1.31 13.98
CA ARG A 492 4.60 1.33 13.26
C ARG A 492 3.55 0.48 13.95
N ARG A 493 3.90 -0.73 14.38
CA ARG A 493 2.96 -1.73 14.92
C ARG A 493 3.17 -1.94 16.42
N PRO A 494 2.08 -2.09 17.20
CA PRO A 494 2.17 -2.42 18.62
C PRO A 494 2.88 -3.74 18.92
N ALA A 495 2.65 -4.77 18.08
CA ALA A 495 3.28 -6.07 18.23
C ALA A 495 4.82 -6.01 18.16
N ASP A 496 5.36 -5.30 17.17
CA ASP A 496 6.81 -5.15 16.98
C ASP A 496 7.46 -4.42 18.17
N ALA A 497 6.81 -3.36 18.66
CA ALA A 497 7.28 -2.62 19.83
C ALA A 497 7.25 -3.48 21.11
N LEU A 498 6.24 -4.34 21.26
CA LEU A 498 6.14 -5.27 22.39
C LEU A 498 7.22 -6.36 22.29
N LEU A 499 7.45 -6.94 21.12
CA LEU A 499 8.54 -7.90 20.90
C LEU A 499 9.91 -7.29 21.26
N ALA A 500 10.16 -6.06 20.80
CA ALA A 500 11.38 -5.33 21.15
C ALA A 500 11.51 -5.15 22.66
N ALA A 501 10.44 -4.73 23.35
CA ALA A 501 10.45 -4.56 24.80
C ALA A 501 10.78 -5.86 25.56
N LEU A 502 10.17 -6.97 25.14
CA LEU A 502 10.42 -8.28 25.73
C LEU A 502 11.86 -8.73 25.53
N GLU A 503 12.38 -8.64 24.30
CA GLU A 503 13.76 -9.02 24.01
C GLU A 503 14.76 -8.11 24.73
N MET A 504 14.46 -6.81 24.88
CA MET A 504 15.28 -5.91 25.70
C MET A 504 15.37 -6.42 27.13
N HIS A 505 14.24 -6.79 27.77
CA HIS A 505 14.25 -7.33 29.12
C HIS A 505 15.00 -8.68 29.25
N GLU A 506 14.97 -9.50 28.20
CA GLU A 506 15.68 -10.78 28.11
C GLU A 506 17.20 -10.58 27.97
N ALA A 507 17.64 -9.56 27.23
CA ALA A 507 19.06 -9.29 26.96
C ALA A 507 19.78 -8.49 28.07
N MET A 508 19.07 -7.66 28.85
CA MET A 508 19.71 -6.80 29.86
C MET A 508 20.52 -7.54 30.95
N PRO A 509 20.12 -8.72 31.45
CA PRO A 509 20.89 -9.48 32.45
C PRO A 509 22.32 -9.81 32.01
N ASP A 510 22.57 -9.94 30.70
CA ASP A 510 23.90 -10.23 30.15
C ASP A 510 24.82 -8.98 30.17
N ILE A 511 24.25 -7.79 30.39
CA ILE A 511 25.00 -6.54 30.53
C ILE A 511 25.34 -6.33 32.01
N VAL A 512 26.43 -6.97 32.42
CA VAL A 512 26.90 -6.99 33.80
C VAL A 512 28.24 -6.28 33.96
N ASP A 513 28.43 -5.59 35.08
CA ASP A 513 29.76 -5.17 35.52
C ASP A 513 30.51 -6.38 36.08
N GLU A 514 31.66 -6.72 35.48
CA GLU A 514 32.42 -7.91 35.85
C GLU A 514 32.98 -7.87 37.29
N ARG A 515 33.06 -6.69 37.91
CA ARG A 515 33.64 -6.52 39.24
C ARG A 515 32.57 -6.58 40.34
N SER A 516 31.45 -5.90 40.15
CA SER A 516 30.36 -5.86 41.13
C SER A 516 29.32 -6.97 40.92
N GLY A 517 29.30 -7.60 39.74
CA GLY A 517 28.25 -8.52 39.33
C GLY A 517 26.89 -7.84 39.12
N THR A 518 26.85 -6.50 39.08
CA THR A 518 25.61 -5.74 38.91
C THR A 518 25.19 -5.74 37.45
N SER A 519 23.98 -6.23 37.18
CA SER A 519 23.34 -6.19 35.86
C SER A 519 22.44 -4.97 35.70
N ILE A 520 22.16 -4.60 34.45
CA ILE A 520 21.15 -3.58 34.14
C ILE A 520 19.76 -4.19 34.24
N GLU A 521 18.80 -3.42 34.75
CA GLU A 521 17.39 -3.71 34.64
C GLU A 521 16.68 -2.52 34.00
N LEU A 522 15.67 -2.80 33.17
CA LEU A 522 14.86 -1.77 32.53
C LEU A 522 13.44 -1.77 33.06
N ARG A 523 12.83 -0.60 32.98
CA ARG A 523 11.38 -0.41 32.97
C ARG A 523 10.98 0.17 31.62
N ILE A 524 9.97 -0.40 30.98
CA ILE A 524 9.58 -0.04 29.61
C ILE A 524 8.13 0.42 29.59
N GLY A 525 7.81 1.42 28.76
CA GLY A 525 6.44 1.86 28.51
C GLY A 525 6.10 1.98 27.04
N LEU A 526 4.89 1.53 26.68
CA LEU A 526 4.37 1.55 25.32
C LEU A 526 3.04 2.31 25.25
N HIS A 527 2.94 3.23 24.31
CA HIS A 527 1.69 3.91 24.00
C HIS A 527 1.56 4.19 22.51
N ARG A 528 0.34 4.04 22.00
CA ARG A 528 -0.02 4.32 20.61
C ARG A 528 -0.99 5.48 20.51
N GLY A 529 -0.76 6.39 19.56
CA GLY A 529 -1.68 7.47 19.24
C GLY A 529 -1.16 8.41 18.13
N PRO A 530 -1.89 9.51 17.87
CA PRO A 530 -1.50 10.50 16.86
C PRO A 530 -0.34 11.38 17.33
N CYS A 531 0.51 11.79 16.40
CA CYS A 531 1.64 12.67 16.68
C CYS A 531 1.97 13.57 15.48
N ILE A 532 2.80 14.57 15.72
CA ILE A 532 3.37 15.42 14.68
C ILE A 532 4.84 15.05 14.54
N ALA A 533 5.23 14.59 13.36
CA ALA A 533 6.63 14.42 13.00
C ALA A 533 7.18 15.76 12.52
N MET A 534 8.36 16.13 13.02
CA MET A 534 9.01 17.39 12.65
C MET A 534 10.53 17.30 12.73
N SER A 535 11.18 18.36 12.26
CA SER A 535 12.61 18.55 12.35
C SER A 535 13.05 19.15 13.69
N ALA A 536 13.96 18.49 14.39
CA ALA A 536 14.65 19.04 15.55
C ALA A 536 16.11 18.58 15.60
N ASN A 537 17.05 19.52 15.74
CA ASN A 537 18.50 19.24 15.79
C ASN A 537 19.00 18.36 14.64
N ASP A 538 18.55 18.66 13.41
CA ASP A 538 18.87 17.89 12.20
C ASP A 538 18.49 16.39 12.32
N ARG A 539 17.45 16.07 13.10
CA ARG A 539 16.88 14.73 13.26
C ARG A 539 15.36 14.76 13.33
N ILE A 540 14.74 13.64 12.94
CA ILE A 540 13.28 13.49 12.97
C ILE A 540 12.85 13.27 14.42
N ASP A 541 12.12 14.23 14.96
CA ASP A 541 11.54 14.20 16.31
C ASP A 541 10.01 14.19 16.23
N TYR A 542 9.37 13.90 17.37
CA TYR A 542 7.92 13.79 17.46
C TYR A 542 7.37 14.65 18.60
N PHE A 543 6.27 15.33 18.32
CA PHE A 543 5.54 16.14 19.28
C PHE A 543 4.08 15.70 19.38
N GLY A 544 3.48 15.96 20.55
CA GLY A 544 2.07 15.67 20.81
C GLY A 544 1.83 15.06 22.19
N THR A 545 0.56 14.98 22.56
CA THR A 545 0.12 14.38 23.83
C THR A 545 0.49 12.89 23.91
N THR A 546 0.54 12.19 22.79
CA THR A 546 0.93 10.77 22.71
C THR A 546 2.36 10.53 23.19
N VAL A 547 3.33 11.36 22.79
CA VAL A 547 4.74 11.22 23.24
C VAL A 547 4.85 11.39 24.76
N ASN A 548 4.19 12.43 25.28
CA ASN A 548 4.14 12.68 26.72
C ASN A 548 3.44 11.56 27.49
N THR A 549 2.37 11.01 26.92
CA THR A 549 1.63 9.89 27.52
C THR A 549 2.50 8.65 27.59
N ALA A 550 3.22 8.30 26.52
CA ALA A 550 4.13 7.15 26.50
C ALA A 550 5.18 7.22 27.62
N ALA A 551 5.81 8.38 27.81
CA ALA A 551 6.76 8.60 28.91
C ALA A 551 6.10 8.44 30.30
N ARG A 552 4.83 8.84 30.47
CA ARG A 552 4.10 8.65 31.73
C ARG A 552 3.67 7.21 31.96
N VAL A 553 3.35 6.47 30.90
CA VAL A 553 3.07 5.04 30.95
C VAL A 553 4.33 4.28 31.40
N GLN A 554 5.49 4.57 30.82
CA GLN A 554 6.78 4.01 31.21
C GLN A 554 7.06 4.22 32.71
N GLY A 555 6.79 5.41 33.24
CA GLY A 555 6.98 5.71 34.66
C GLY A 555 6.09 4.90 35.63
N LYS A 556 5.14 4.09 35.15
CA LYS A 556 4.34 3.16 35.96
C LYS A 556 4.89 1.73 35.97
N ALA A 557 5.86 1.41 35.10
CA ALA A 557 6.53 0.12 35.12
C ALA A 557 7.58 0.07 36.25
N GLY A 558 7.59 -1.06 36.98
CA GLY A 558 8.67 -1.45 37.86
C GLY A 558 9.83 -2.12 37.12
N ALA A 559 10.78 -2.68 37.88
CA ALA A 559 11.92 -3.39 37.32
C ALA A 559 11.46 -4.63 36.54
N ARG A 560 12.00 -4.82 35.33
CA ARG A 560 11.63 -5.91 34.41
C ARG A 560 10.15 -5.93 34.03
N GLU A 561 9.47 -4.79 34.10
CA GLU A 561 8.08 -4.65 33.69
C GLU A 561 7.95 -3.79 32.44
N THR A 562 6.96 -4.13 31.61
CA THR A 562 6.50 -3.34 30.48
C THR A 562 5.08 -2.82 30.77
N ALA A 563 4.92 -1.52 30.94
CA ALA A 563 3.62 -0.87 31.06
C ALA A 563 3.07 -0.53 29.67
N VAL A 564 1.82 -0.89 29.39
CA VAL A 564 1.17 -0.62 28.11
C VAL A 564 -0.15 0.10 28.31
N SER A 565 -0.42 1.10 27.47
CA SER A 565 -1.75 1.71 27.40
C SER A 565 -2.75 0.81 26.65
N PRO A 566 -4.07 1.04 26.76
CA PRO A 566 -5.08 0.20 26.12
C PRO A 566 -4.97 0.19 24.58
N THR A 567 -4.44 1.27 23.99
CA THR A 567 -4.26 1.41 22.55
C THR A 567 -3.20 0.47 21.96
N ILE A 568 -2.35 -0.14 22.80
CA ILE A 568 -1.42 -1.20 22.38
C ILE A 568 -2.18 -2.52 22.19
N LEU A 569 -3.12 -2.82 23.09
CA LEU A 569 -3.85 -4.09 23.11
C LEU A 569 -5.10 -4.09 22.21
N THR A 570 -5.36 -3.03 21.46
CA THR A 570 -6.35 -3.07 20.36
C THR A 570 -5.84 -3.85 19.15
N ASP A 571 -4.53 -3.99 19.03
CA ASP A 571 -3.86 -4.77 18.00
C ASP A 571 -4.00 -6.28 18.29
N ALA A 572 -4.40 -7.06 17.29
CA ALA A 572 -4.65 -8.49 17.45
C ALA A 572 -3.35 -9.27 17.71
N ASP A 573 -2.27 -8.91 17.01
CA ASP A 573 -0.98 -9.60 17.12
C ASP A 573 -0.32 -9.29 18.48
N ALA A 574 -0.42 -8.05 18.96
CA ALA A 574 0.04 -7.71 20.32
C ALA A 574 -0.71 -8.52 21.40
N ARG A 575 -2.04 -8.73 21.24
CA ARG A 575 -2.80 -9.58 22.15
C ARG A 575 -2.40 -11.05 22.05
N ALA A 576 -2.18 -11.55 20.84
CA ALA A 576 -1.70 -12.91 20.61
C ALA A 576 -0.33 -13.11 21.30
N LEU A 577 0.60 -12.18 21.14
CA LEU A 577 1.92 -12.21 21.80
C LEU A 577 1.83 -12.28 23.33
N VAL A 578 0.92 -11.51 23.95
CA VAL A 578 0.68 -11.56 25.40
C VAL A 578 0.24 -12.96 25.82
N ALA A 579 -0.64 -13.60 25.06
CA ALA A 579 -1.12 -14.94 25.33
C ALA A 579 -0.05 -16.02 25.06
N ASP A 580 0.60 -15.97 23.90
CA ASP A 580 1.59 -16.96 23.43
C ASP A 580 2.82 -16.98 24.34
N ARG A 581 3.29 -15.81 24.78
CA ARG A 581 4.40 -15.68 25.74
C ARG A 581 3.95 -15.80 27.20
N ARG A 582 2.67 -16.08 27.45
CA ARG A 582 2.07 -16.25 28.78
C ARG A 582 2.43 -15.13 29.75
N LEU A 583 2.44 -13.90 29.26
CA LEU A 583 2.82 -12.74 30.07
C LEU A 583 1.79 -12.53 31.18
N ARG A 584 2.26 -12.30 32.41
CA ARG A 584 1.36 -11.91 33.50
C ARG A 584 0.92 -10.47 33.24
N ALA A 585 -0.39 -10.24 33.13
CA ALA A 585 -0.97 -8.94 32.87
C ALA A 585 -1.82 -8.49 34.07
N ARG A 586 -1.50 -7.33 34.64
CA ARG A 586 -2.36 -6.65 35.62
C ARG A 586 -2.79 -5.30 35.08
N THR A 587 -4.08 -5.00 35.13
CA THR A 587 -4.60 -3.71 34.66
C THR A 587 -5.01 -2.87 35.86
N GLU A 588 -4.45 -1.67 35.94
CA GLU A 588 -4.69 -0.72 37.02
C GLU A 588 -5.21 0.61 36.44
N ARG A 589 -6.12 1.28 37.15
CA ARG A 589 -6.52 2.66 36.83
C ARG A 589 -5.62 3.61 37.59
N LEU A 590 -4.78 4.34 36.86
CA LEU A 590 -3.75 5.19 37.42
C LEU A 590 -3.88 6.61 36.90
N THR A 591 -3.72 7.58 37.79
CA THR A 591 -3.53 8.97 37.38
C THR A 591 -2.11 9.15 36.83
N LEU A 592 -2.01 9.76 35.66
CA LEU A 592 -0.75 10.08 35.00
C LEU A 592 -0.44 11.57 35.18
N LYS A 593 0.76 11.90 35.65
CA LYS A 593 1.15 13.29 35.94
C LYS A 593 1.00 14.17 34.71
N GLY A 594 0.13 15.18 34.80
CA GLY A 594 -0.12 16.17 33.74
C GLY A 594 -1.15 15.74 32.70
N LEU A 595 -1.84 14.60 32.90
CA LEU A 595 -2.96 14.16 32.08
C LEU A 595 -4.24 14.17 32.93
N GLN A 596 -5.37 14.48 32.29
CA GLN A 596 -6.65 14.55 32.98
C GLN A 596 -7.30 13.16 33.09
N GLY A 597 -7.82 12.85 34.28
CA GLY A 597 -8.56 11.62 34.56
C GLY A 597 -7.66 10.43 34.89
N ASP A 598 -8.31 9.30 35.12
CA ASP A 598 -7.65 8.02 35.36
C ASP A 598 -7.50 7.23 34.06
N HIS A 599 -6.31 6.68 33.86
CA HIS A 599 -5.96 5.92 32.68
C HIS A 599 -5.81 4.45 33.06
N ALA A 600 -6.46 3.55 32.30
CA ALA A 600 -6.24 2.13 32.45
C ALA A 600 -4.87 1.77 31.86
N ILE A 601 -3.96 1.24 32.67
CA ILE A 601 -2.62 0.81 32.26
C ILE A 601 -2.49 -0.68 32.57
N THR A 602 -2.06 -1.45 31.58
CA THR A 602 -1.76 -2.87 31.77
C THR A 602 -0.26 -3.03 31.97
N ILE A 603 0.16 -3.61 33.10
CA ILE A 603 1.55 -3.94 33.36
C ILE A 603 1.76 -5.41 33.01
N LEU A 604 2.71 -5.63 32.12
CA LEU A 604 3.13 -6.94 31.61
C LEU A 604 4.44 -7.33 32.28
N THR A 605 4.52 -8.56 32.77
CA THR A 605 5.72 -9.14 33.37
C THR A 605 6.06 -10.47 32.72
N ILE A 606 7.33 -10.65 32.36
CA ILE A 606 7.87 -11.92 31.84
C ILE A 606 7.93 -12.90 33.01
N PRO A 607 7.31 -14.10 32.92
CA PRO A 607 7.45 -15.13 33.94
C PRO A 607 8.92 -15.50 34.12
N ALA A 608 9.37 -15.69 35.37
CA ALA A 608 10.69 -16.26 35.62
C ALA A 608 10.75 -17.69 35.03
N ALA A 609 11.92 -18.13 34.54
CA ALA A 609 12.08 -19.46 33.94
C ALA A 609 11.57 -20.61 34.84
N ALA A 610 11.65 -20.45 36.17
CA ALA A 610 11.15 -21.42 37.15
C ALA A 610 9.61 -21.52 37.23
N ASP A 611 8.86 -20.50 36.80
CA ASP A 611 7.39 -20.48 36.82
C ASP A 611 6.77 -21.10 35.55
N ALA A 612 7.56 -21.29 34.48
CA ALA A 612 7.09 -21.88 33.23
C ALA A 612 6.84 -23.40 33.35
N ASP A 613 7.66 -24.10 34.14
CA ASP A 613 7.51 -25.55 34.40
C ASP A 613 6.35 -25.86 35.35
N ALA A 614 6.07 -24.99 36.32
CA ALA A 614 4.97 -25.16 37.27
C ALA A 614 3.58 -24.97 36.64
N ALA A 615 3.47 -24.23 35.54
CA ALA A 615 2.22 -24.02 34.80
C ALA A 615 1.98 -25.07 33.69
N ALA A 616 2.97 -25.92 33.41
CA ALA A 616 2.86 -27.05 32.48
C ALA A 616 2.61 -28.39 33.20
N SER A 617 2.50 -28.37 34.53
CA SER A 617 2.31 -29.52 35.42
C SER A 617 0.86 -29.70 35.84
#